data_AF-A0A0N4WA42-F1
#
_entry.id   AF-A0A0N4WA42-F1
#
_cell.length_a   1.000
_cell.length_b   1.000
_cell.length_c   1.000
_cell.angle_alpha   90.00
_cell.angle_beta   90.00
_cell.angle_gamma   90.00
#
_symmetry.space_group_name_H-M   'P 1'
#
loop_
_entity.id
_entity.type
_entity.pdbx_description
1 polymer ?
#
loop_
_entity_poly.entity_id
_entity_poly.type
_entity_poly.pdbx_seq_one_letter_code
_entity_poly.pdbx_strand_id
1 'polypeptide(L)'
;MTFTLLGLAVLFVDLCTGADLDVAEDPPWNGKVFATVVNEMNPNLDWCEVIDRLDDVQMLVTRRQSLITLIDALKTGLRDKPFPINKLYTKWRCREAQLSLISSMIENPDVFCIADYPHRAVPISVLKNTPDDSDRLLAPWCCVELTELLLAMAGEQNVQTTAIRLLHGALEKWPDVVLLALFQVPPPMTELRQKFIEMVLPVFIIHHTNAVSVLNAIWNSEVLPRATVHNMIINAFLTFHSKAPDDQQRLARILDIANELKPGGLAELFSCPHVPFIVEMGLLASKRDYLKLDKWLEDKFAELGDPLVDNVLAQLQRRLFVPATSQSLSPETFSIMMTFLRNHSTKLSPLAKQKFIVLTEKLKEIQQQQVGSVRF
;
A
#
# COMPACT_ATOMS: atom_id res chain seq x y z
N MET A 1 -38.59 -19.29 -34.21
CA MET A 1 -37.35 -19.74 -33.54
C MET A 1 -37.36 -19.17 -32.14
N THR A 2 -37.65 -19.99 -31.13
CA THR A 2 -37.43 -19.62 -29.73
C THR A 2 -35.93 -19.53 -29.50
N PHE A 3 -35.37 -18.32 -29.53
CA PHE A 3 -34.02 -18.09 -29.00
C PHE A 3 -34.08 -18.38 -27.50
N THR A 4 -33.67 -19.58 -27.11
CA THR A 4 -33.40 -19.88 -25.71
C THR A 4 -32.23 -19.01 -25.26
N LEU A 5 -32.16 -18.66 -23.96
CA LEU A 5 -31.02 -17.96 -23.37
C LEU A 5 -29.65 -18.60 -23.75
N LEU A 6 -29.65 -19.91 -24.01
CA LEU A 6 -28.50 -20.65 -24.52
C LEU A 6 -28.07 -20.24 -25.94
N GLY A 7 -29.02 -19.94 -26.84
CA GLY A 7 -28.73 -19.46 -28.19
C GLY A 7 -28.17 -18.04 -28.22
N LEU A 8 -28.54 -17.20 -27.25
CA LEU A 8 -27.94 -15.88 -27.06
C LEU A 8 -26.51 -15.98 -26.52
N ALA A 9 -26.25 -16.90 -25.59
CA ALA A 9 -24.90 -17.16 -25.10
C ALA A 9 -23.97 -17.60 -26.24
N VAL A 10 -24.39 -18.55 -27.08
CA VAL A 10 -23.61 -18.99 -28.27
C VAL A 10 -23.35 -17.85 -29.26
N LEU A 11 -24.32 -16.94 -29.47
CA LEU A 11 -24.11 -15.74 -30.29
C LEU A 11 -23.14 -14.75 -29.64
N PHE A 12 -23.19 -14.57 -28.31
CA PHE A 12 -22.22 -13.73 -27.58
C PHE A 12 -20.80 -14.29 -27.61
N VAL A 13 -20.67 -15.61 -27.69
CA VAL A 13 -19.41 -16.31 -27.86
C VAL A 13 -18.84 -16.04 -29.25
N ASP A 14 -19.64 -16.21 -30.31
CA ASP A 14 -19.20 -15.91 -31.68
C ASP A 14 -18.77 -14.43 -31.85
N LEU A 15 -19.38 -13.51 -31.09
CA LEU A 15 -18.98 -12.09 -31.01
C LEU A 15 -17.60 -11.87 -30.34
N CYS A 16 -17.16 -12.81 -29.51
CA CYS A 16 -15.93 -12.74 -28.73
C CYS A 16 -14.79 -13.60 -29.30
N THR A 17 -15.10 -14.72 -29.95
CA THR A 17 -14.14 -15.76 -30.34
C THR A 17 -13.81 -15.80 -31.83
N GLY A 18 -14.08 -14.76 -32.62
CA GLY A 18 -13.83 -14.74 -34.07
C GLY A 18 -12.52 -15.43 -34.45
N ALA A 19 -12.60 -16.68 -34.89
CA ALA A 19 -11.48 -17.61 -34.86
C ALA A 19 -10.37 -17.18 -35.83
N ASP A 20 -9.13 -17.52 -35.48
CA ASP A 20 -7.92 -17.34 -36.28
C ASP A 20 -8.07 -17.98 -37.68
N LEU A 21 -8.54 -17.21 -38.66
CA LEU A 21 -8.33 -17.46 -40.08
C LEU A 21 -8.26 -16.10 -40.79
N ASP A 22 -7.15 -15.86 -41.50
CA ASP A 22 -6.94 -14.75 -42.44
C ASP A 22 -8.00 -14.78 -43.57
N VAL A 23 -9.21 -14.33 -43.25
CA VAL A 23 -10.29 -14.09 -44.20
C VAL A 23 -10.67 -12.62 -44.03
N ALA A 24 -10.75 -11.89 -45.14
CA ALA A 24 -11.09 -10.47 -45.20
C ALA A 24 -12.13 -10.10 -44.14
N GLU A 25 -11.77 -9.17 -43.25
CA GLU A 25 -12.56 -8.77 -42.07
C GLU A 25 -14.01 -8.52 -42.48
N ASP A 26 -14.90 -9.48 -42.18
CA ASP A 26 -16.33 -9.18 -42.11
C ASP A 26 -16.48 -7.98 -41.15
N PRO A 27 -17.28 -6.96 -41.51
CA PRO A 27 -17.41 -5.78 -40.69
C PRO A 27 -17.81 -6.19 -39.27
N PRO A 28 -17.20 -5.59 -38.24
CA PRO A 28 -17.46 -6.00 -36.87
C PRO A 28 -18.95 -5.88 -36.56
N TRP A 29 -19.50 -6.91 -35.92
CA TRP A 29 -20.90 -6.95 -35.53
C TRP A 29 -21.31 -5.67 -34.78
N ASN A 30 -22.45 -5.10 -35.18
CA ASN A 30 -23.01 -3.94 -34.52
C ASN A 30 -23.90 -4.37 -33.34
N GLY A 31 -23.40 -4.17 -32.12
CA GLY A 31 -24.08 -4.58 -30.89
C GLY A 31 -25.45 -3.94 -30.70
N LYS A 32 -25.62 -2.68 -31.13
CA LYS A 32 -26.89 -1.96 -31.03
C LYS A 32 -27.94 -2.56 -31.95
N VAL A 33 -27.57 -2.84 -33.21
CA VAL A 33 -28.46 -3.48 -34.17
C VAL A 33 -28.84 -4.88 -33.68
N PHE A 34 -27.87 -5.65 -33.20
CA PHE A 34 -28.10 -6.97 -32.62
C PHE A 34 -29.12 -6.92 -31.48
N ALA A 35 -28.90 -6.08 -30.46
CA ALA A 35 -29.79 -5.97 -29.32
C ALA A 35 -31.18 -5.44 -29.70
N THR A 36 -31.27 -4.56 -30.70
CA THR A 36 -32.55 -4.07 -31.24
C THR A 36 -33.35 -5.21 -31.85
N VAL A 37 -32.75 -6.01 -32.74
CA VAL A 37 -33.40 -7.16 -33.36
C VAL A 37 -33.79 -8.22 -32.32
N VAL A 38 -32.92 -8.51 -31.36
CA VAL A 38 -33.22 -9.46 -30.27
C VAL A 38 -34.42 -8.99 -29.44
N ASN A 39 -34.51 -7.69 -29.15
CA ASN A 39 -35.63 -7.09 -28.44
C ASN A 39 -36.95 -7.15 -29.22
N GLU A 40 -36.91 -7.00 -30.55
CA GLU A 40 -38.08 -7.15 -31.41
C GLU A 40 -38.55 -8.61 -31.47
N MET A 41 -37.60 -9.55 -31.53
CA MET A 41 -37.88 -10.98 -31.60
C MET A 41 -38.36 -11.56 -30.26
N ASN A 42 -37.88 -11.04 -29.14
CA ASN A 42 -38.28 -11.45 -27.80
C ASN A 42 -38.43 -10.25 -26.85
N PRO A 43 -39.59 -9.56 -26.87
CA PRO A 43 -39.83 -8.38 -26.04
C PRO A 43 -39.79 -8.63 -24.53
N ASN A 44 -39.92 -9.89 -24.10
CA ASN A 44 -39.93 -10.28 -22.70
C ASN A 44 -38.54 -10.70 -22.18
N LEU A 45 -37.50 -10.63 -23.01
CA LEU A 45 -36.13 -10.95 -22.60
C LEU A 45 -35.67 -10.00 -21.48
N ASP A 46 -35.25 -10.57 -20.35
CA ASP A 46 -34.63 -9.79 -19.29
C ASP A 46 -33.11 -9.69 -19.49
N TRP A 47 -32.64 -8.53 -19.93
CA TRP A 47 -31.22 -8.26 -20.12
C TRP A 47 -30.41 -8.29 -18.81
N CYS A 48 -31.05 -8.15 -17.65
CA CYS A 48 -30.39 -8.40 -16.37
C CYS A 48 -30.02 -9.88 -16.21
N GLU A 49 -30.88 -10.81 -16.67
CA GLU A 49 -30.57 -12.24 -16.70
C GLU A 49 -29.54 -12.58 -17.79
N VAL A 50 -29.54 -11.85 -18.91
CA VAL A 50 -28.50 -12.00 -19.96
C VAL A 50 -27.11 -11.71 -19.37
N ILE A 51 -26.98 -10.68 -18.53
CA ILE A 51 -25.71 -10.38 -17.84
C ILE A 51 -25.27 -11.52 -16.92
N ASP A 52 -26.22 -12.19 -16.24
CA ASP A 52 -25.89 -13.39 -15.44
C ASP A 52 -25.40 -14.55 -16.30
N ARG A 53 -25.76 -14.60 -17.59
CA ARG A 53 -25.31 -15.62 -18.54
C ARG A 53 -23.95 -15.33 -19.19
N LEU A 54 -23.34 -14.18 -18.90
CA LEU A 54 -21.94 -13.93 -19.29
C LEU A 54 -20.96 -14.82 -18.52
N ASP A 55 -21.39 -15.40 -17.40
CA ASP A 55 -20.67 -16.43 -16.65
C ASP A 55 -20.67 -17.78 -17.40
N ASP A 56 -19.96 -17.81 -18.54
CA ASP A 56 -19.82 -18.96 -19.42
C ASP A 56 -18.36 -19.10 -19.88
N VAL A 57 -17.87 -20.34 -20.01
CA VAL A 57 -16.50 -20.66 -20.41
C VAL A 57 -16.13 -20.16 -21.80
N GLN A 58 -17.14 -19.94 -22.64
CA GLN A 58 -16.96 -19.46 -23.99
C GLN A 58 -16.89 -17.92 -24.07
N MET A 59 -17.23 -17.20 -22.99
CA MET A 59 -17.33 -15.74 -22.94
C MET A 59 -15.97 -15.08 -22.65
N LEU A 60 -15.05 -15.11 -23.62
CA LEU A 60 -13.71 -14.52 -23.49
C LEU A 60 -13.57 -13.19 -24.23
N VAL A 61 -13.51 -12.07 -23.51
CA VAL A 61 -13.35 -10.74 -24.10
C VAL A 61 -11.88 -10.37 -24.16
N THR A 62 -11.25 -10.60 -25.30
CA THR A 62 -9.81 -10.34 -25.51
C THR A 62 -9.51 -9.15 -26.42
N ARG A 63 -10.51 -8.69 -27.19
CA ARG A 63 -10.36 -7.57 -28.13
C ARG A 63 -11.23 -6.40 -27.71
N ARG A 64 -10.71 -5.19 -27.91
CA ARG A 64 -11.44 -3.94 -27.73
C ARG A 64 -12.75 -3.91 -28.53
N GLN A 65 -12.75 -4.40 -29.78
CA GLN A 65 -13.95 -4.43 -30.60
C GLN A 65 -15.04 -5.35 -30.02
N SER A 66 -14.66 -6.51 -29.48
CA SER A 66 -15.61 -7.41 -28.79
C SER A 66 -16.20 -6.74 -27.55
N LEU A 67 -15.40 -5.98 -26.80
CA LEU A 67 -15.91 -5.17 -25.68
C LEU A 67 -16.90 -4.11 -26.16
N ILE A 68 -16.57 -3.34 -27.21
CA ILE A 68 -17.48 -2.33 -27.78
C ILE A 68 -18.82 -2.97 -28.16
N THR A 69 -18.78 -4.05 -28.93
CA THR A 69 -19.97 -4.74 -29.40
C THR A 69 -20.80 -5.31 -28.23
N LEU A 70 -20.16 -5.92 -27.23
CA LEU A 70 -20.81 -6.41 -26.02
C LEU A 70 -21.50 -5.26 -25.25
N ILE A 71 -20.77 -4.19 -24.95
CA ILE A 71 -21.28 -3.08 -24.15
C ILE A 71 -22.39 -2.33 -24.87
N ASP A 72 -22.27 -2.13 -26.18
CA ASP A 72 -23.34 -1.56 -27.00
C ASP A 72 -24.60 -2.43 -26.98
N ALA A 73 -24.45 -3.75 -27.10
CA ALA A 73 -25.57 -4.68 -27.04
C ALA A 73 -26.25 -4.66 -25.66
N LEU A 74 -25.48 -4.73 -24.56
CA LEU A 74 -26.01 -4.72 -23.20
C LEU A 74 -26.72 -3.40 -22.88
N LYS A 75 -26.09 -2.26 -23.17
CA LYS A 75 -26.70 -0.93 -22.94
C LYS A 75 -27.97 -0.73 -23.77
N THR A 76 -27.96 -1.13 -25.04
CA THR A 76 -29.15 -1.05 -25.91
C THR A 76 -30.26 -1.99 -25.43
N GLY A 77 -29.88 -3.19 -25.00
CA GLY A 77 -30.79 -4.19 -24.46
C GLY A 77 -31.51 -3.74 -23.19
N LEU A 78 -30.75 -3.18 -22.24
CA LEU A 78 -31.26 -2.65 -20.97
C LEU A 78 -32.18 -1.43 -21.14
N ARG A 79 -32.06 -0.70 -22.28
CA ARG A 79 -32.81 0.54 -22.56
C ARG A 79 -32.60 1.56 -21.44
N ASP A 80 -33.66 1.92 -20.72
CA ASP A 80 -33.63 2.90 -19.64
C ASP A 80 -33.27 2.30 -18.27
N LYS A 81 -33.15 0.97 -18.16
CA LYS A 81 -32.77 0.33 -16.89
C LYS A 81 -31.30 0.63 -16.57
N PRO A 82 -30.96 0.91 -15.30
CA PRO A 82 -29.57 1.10 -14.90
C PRO A 82 -28.77 -0.19 -15.12
N PHE A 83 -27.51 -0.04 -15.54
CA PHE A 83 -26.63 -1.19 -15.71
C PHE A 83 -26.37 -1.87 -14.34
N PRO A 84 -26.60 -3.19 -14.21
CA PRO A 84 -26.44 -3.90 -12.94
C PRO A 84 -24.96 -4.21 -12.65
N ILE A 85 -24.18 -3.16 -12.33
CA ILE A 85 -22.72 -3.23 -12.16
C ILE A 85 -22.29 -4.28 -11.12
N ASN A 86 -23.11 -4.46 -10.07
CA ASN A 86 -22.86 -5.41 -9.00
C ASN A 86 -22.71 -6.86 -9.48
N LYS A 87 -23.38 -7.24 -10.57
CA LYS A 87 -23.25 -8.58 -11.18
C LYS A 87 -21.84 -8.85 -11.71
N LEU A 88 -21.09 -7.81 -12.09
CA LEU A 88 -19.70 -7.96 -12.54
C LEU A 88 -18.74 -8.25 -11.39
N TYR A 89 -19.06 -7.85 -10.16
CA TYR A 89 -18.22 -8.08 -8.98
C TYR A 89 -18.56 -9.38 -8.24
N THR A 90 -19.74 -9.96 -8.45
CA THR A 90 -20.08 -11.27 -7.87
C THR A 90 -19.13 -12.35 -8.37
N LYS A 91 -18.92 -13.40 -7.57
CA LYS A 91 -18.08 -14.53 -7.97
C LYS A 91 -18.74 -15.30 -9.12
N TRP A 92 -18.15 -15.22 -10.31
CA TRP A 92 -18.52 -16.05 -11.46
C TRP A 92 -17.96 -17.47 -11.31
N ARG A 93 -18.62 -18.45 -11.92
CA ARG A 93 -18.18 -19.84 -12.04
C ARG A 93 -16.99 -19.94 -12.98
N CYS A 94 -17.05 -19.28 -14.13
CA CYS A 94 -15.93 -19.14 -15.04
C CYS A 94 -15.13 -17.88 -14.72
N ARG A 95 -14.04 -18.05 -13.94
CA ARG A 95 -13.16 -16.94 -13.59
C ARG A 95 -12.39 -16.39 -14.78
N GLU A 96 -12.00 -17.23 -15.76
CA GLU A 96 -11.31 -16.74 -16.96
C GLU A 96 -12.16 -15.75 -17.75
N ALA A 97 -13.45 -16.07 -17.95
CA ALA A 97 -14.41 -15.18 -18.61
C ALA A 97 -14.54 -13.87 -17.86
N GLN A 98 -14.78 -13.92 -16.54
CA GLN A 98 -14.88 -12.72 -15.71
C GLN A 98 -13.61 -11.87 -15.79
N LEU A 99 -12.44 -12.47 -15.63
CA LEU A 99 -11.18 -11.72 -15.67
C LEU A 99 -10.91 -11.14 -17.06
N SER A 100 -11.25 -11.85 -18.13
CA SER A 100 -11.08 -11.32 -19.50
C SER A 100 -11.90 -10.04 -19.72
N LEU A 101 -13.17 -10.04 -19.28
CA LEU A 101 -14.05 -8.88 -19.36
C LEU A 101 -13.53 -7.73 -18.51
N ILE A 102 -13.18 -7.99 -17.24
CA ILE A 102 -12.66 -6.97 -16.32
C ILE A 102 -11.33 -6.39 -16.84
N SER A 103 -10.43 -7.23 -17.34
CA SER A 103 -9.16 -6.77 -17.92
C SER A 103 -9.40 -5.85 -19.12
N SER A 104 -10.30 -6.25 -20.02
CA SER A 104 -10.65 -5.45 -21.19
C SER A 104 -11.27 -4.09 -20.80
N MET A 105 -12.11 -4.04 -19.75
CA MET A 105 -12.67 -2.80 -19.21
C MET A 105 -11.60 -1.88 -18.59
N ILE A 106 -10.63 -2.44 -17.86
CA ILE A 106 -9.51 -1.67 -17.28
C ILE A 106 -8.67 -1.03 -18.39
N GLU A 107 -8.41 -1.77 -19.46
CA GLU A 107 -7.61 -1.31 -20.60
C GLU A 107 -8.36 -0.30 -21.49
N ASN A 108 -9.71 -0.32 -21.48
CA ASN A 108 -10.56 0.46 -22.37
C ASN A 108 -11.66 1.22 -21.59
N PRO A 109 -11.28 2.12 -20.66
CA PRO A 109 -12.23 2.84 -19.81
C PRO A 109 -13.13 3.81 -20.59
N ASP A 110 -12.75 4.19 -21.81
CA ASP A 110 -13.55 5.01 -22.70
C ASP A 110 -14.74 4.24 -23.32
N VAL A 111 -14.65 2.91 -23.39
CA VAL A 111 -15.75 2.03 -23.81
C VAL A 111 -16.68 1.74 -22.63
N PHE A 112 -16.09 1.35 -21.49
CA PHE A 112 -16.80 1.11 -20.25
C PHE A 112 -15.90 1.35 -19.05
N CYS A 113 -16.21 2.37 -18.24
CA CYS A 113 -15.52 2.59 -16.98
C CYS A 113 -16.39 2.10 -15.82
N ILE A 114 -15.79 1.24 -15.00
CA ILE A 114 -16.41 0.73 -13.77
C ILE A 114 -16.76 1.88 -12.79
N ALA A 115 -15.96 2.95 -12.80
CA ALA A 115 -16.15 4.12 -11.95
C ALA A 115 -17.33 5.03 -12.34
N ASP A 116 -17.90 4.85 -13.54
CA ASP A 116 -19.08 5.60 -13.98
C ASP A 116 -20.37 5.09 -13.29
N TYR A 117 -20.28 4.01 -12.51
CA TYR A 117 -21.40 3.37 -11.81
C TYR A 117 -21.23 3.45 -10.28
N PRO A 118 -22.29 3.20 -9.47
CA PRO A 118 -22.17 3.24 -8.02
C PRO A 118 -21.09 2.28 -7.49
N HIS A 119 -20.13 2.83 -6.74
CA HIS A 119 -18.98 2.12 -6.21
C HIS A 119 -18.54 2.74 -4.87
N ARG A 120 -17.71 2.03 -4.10
CA ARG A 120 -16.98 2.62 -2.98
C ARG A 120 -15.74 3.32 -3.53
N ALA A 121 -15.74 4.64 -3.42
CA ALA A 121 -14.64 5.47 -3.90
C ALA A 121 -13.41 5.36 -2.99
N VAL A 122 -12.24 5.29 -3.62
CA VAL A 122 -10.96 5.49 -2.95
C VAL A 122 -10.83 6.97 -2.58
N PRO A 123 -10.40 7.33 -1.35
CA PRO A 123 -10.38 8.71 -0.87
C PRO A 123 -9.21 9.51 -1.46
N ILE A 124 -9.20 9.74 -2.77
CA ILE A 124 -8.11 10.45 -3.48
C ILE A 124 -8.04 11.95 -3.15
N SER A 125 -9.10 12.53 -2.60
CA SER A 125 -9.15 13.95 -2.20
C SER A 125 -8.22 14.29 -1.03
N VAL A 126 -7.71 13.28 -0.30
CA VAL A 126 -6.74 13.47 0.78
C VAL A 126 -5.31 13.67 0.27
N LEU A 127 -5.07 13.38 -1.01
CA LEU A 127 -3.75 13.45 -1.63
C LEU A 127 -3.31 14.90 -1.79
N LYS A 128 -2.03 15.17 -1.49
CA LYS A 128 -1.44 16.50 -1.64
C LYS A 128 -1.25 16.87 -3.11
N ASN A 129 -0.74 15.92 -3.88
CA ASN A 129 -0.65 15.99 -5.33
C ASN A 129 -1.72 15.04 -5.87
N THR A 130 -2.87 15.58 -6.27
CA THR A 130 -3.92 14.77 -6.86
C THR A 130 -3.49 14.25 -8.23
N PRO A 131 -3.81 12.99 -8.57
CA PRO A 131 -3.65 12.49 -9.93
C PRO A 131 -4.39 13.36 -10.94
N ASP A 132 -3.96 13.31 -12.20
CA ASP A 132 -4.62 14.03 -13.28
C ASP A 132 -6.02 13.46 -13.55
N ASP A 133 -7.05 14.27 -13.36
CA ASP A 133 -8.45 13.90 -13.61
C ASP A 133 -8.71 13.52 -15.08
N SER A 134 -7.81 13.89 -16.00
CA SER A 134 -7.89 13.49 -17.41
C SER A 134 -7.36 12.08 -17.68
N ASP A 135 -6.63 11.45 -16.75
CA ASP A 135 -6.15 10.07 -16.89
C ASP A 135 -7.31 9.07 -16.72
N ARG A 136 -8.05 8.83 -17.80
CA ARG A 136 -9.16 7.88 -17.84
C ARG A 136 -8.75 6.46 -17.44
N LEU A 137 -7.47 6.07 -17.57
CA LEU A 137 -7.00 4.75 -17.17
C LEU A 137 -6.91 4.61 -15.64
N LEU A 138 -6.81 5.71 -14.90
CA LEU A 138 -6.83 5.69 -13.44
C LEU A 138 -8.23 5.41 -12.89
N ALA A 139 -9.28 5.89 -13.55
CA ALA A 139 -10.64 5.90 -13.00
C ALA A 139 -11.12 4.54 -12.46
N PRO A 140 -10.92 3.38 -13.14
CA PRO A 140 -11.29 2.07 -12.59
C PRO A 140 -10.62 1.75 -11.24
N TRP A 141 -9.38 2.21 -11.03
CA TRP A 141 -8.61 1.98 -9.80
C TRP A 141 -9.05 2.85 -8.63
N CYS A 142 -9.91 3.84 -8.86
CA CYS A 142 -10.61 4.58 -7.82
C CYS A 142 -11.81 3.80 -7.24
N CYS A 143 -12.11 2.60 -7.74
CA CYS A 143 -13.16 1.72 -7.25
C CYS A 143 -12.58 0.62 -6.34
N VAL A 144 -13.00 0.60 -5.07
CA VAL A 144 -12.56 -0.43 -4.11
C VAL A 144 -13.02 -1.83 -4.54
N GLU A 145 -14.21 -1.95 -5.14
CA GLU A 145 -14.75 -3.22 -5.66
C GLU A 145 -13.83 -3.88 -6.69
N LEU A 146 -13.15 -3.09 -7.52
CA LEU A 146 -12.21 -3.61 -8.50
C LEU A 146 -11.01 -4.26 -7.81
N THR A 147 -10.41 -3.56 -6.85
CA THR A 147 -9.27 -4.08 -6.07
C THR A 147 -9.66 -5.33 -5.29
N GLU A 148 -10.84 -5.32 -4.65
CA GLU A 148 -11.38 -6.48 -3.93
C GLU A 148 -11.56 -7.69 -4.85
N LEU A 149 -12.17 -7.49 -6.03
CA LEU A 149 -12.38 -8.53 -7.01
C LEU A 149 -11.05 -9.12 -7.53
N LEU A 150 -10.08 -8.26 -7.87
CA LEU A 150 -8.76 -8.71 -8.35
C LEU A 150 -7.98 -9.44 -7.26
N LEU A 151 -8.06 -9.02 -5.99
CA LEU A 151 -7.47 -9.75 -4.87
C LEU A 151 -8.10 -11.14 -4.70
N ALA A 152 -9.42 -11.25 -4.86
CA ALA A 152 -10.11 -12.53 -4.80
C ALA A 152 -9.66 -13.45 -5.96
N MET A 153 -9.58 -12.93 -7.18
CA MET A 153 -9.10 -13.68 -8.36
C MET A 153 -7.62 -14.06 -8.23
N ALA A 154 -6.80 -13.23 -7.62
CA ALA A 154 -5.38 -13.52 -7.41
C ALA A 154 -5.15 -14.70 -6.44
N GLY A 155 -6.18 -15.11 -5.67
CA GLY A 155 -6.20 -16.34 -4.88
C GLY A 155 -6.63 -17.60 -5.66
N GLU A 156 -7.04 -17.48 -6.93
CA GLU A 156 -7.59 -18.59 -7.73
C GLU A 156 -6.60 -19.02 -8.83
N GLN A 157 -6.19 -20.29 -8.84
CA GLN A 157 -5.05 -20.79 -9.61
C GLN A 157 -5.14 -20.51 -11.12
N ASN A 158 -6.33 -20.60 -11.71
CA ASN A 158 -6.54 -20.42 -13.15
C ASN A 158 -6.41 -18.97 -13.63
N VAL A 159 -6.61 -17.99 -12.75
CA VAL A 159 -6.57 -16.56 -13.08
C VAL A 159 -5.53 -15.76 -12.29
N GLN A 160 -4.84 -16.41 -11.35
CA GLN A 160 -3.92 -15.81 -10.40
C GLN A 160 -2.87 -14.92 -11.07
N THR A 161 -2.14 -15.45 -12.06
CA THR A 161 -1.03 -14.74 -12.70
C THR A 161 -1.47 -13.42 -13.32
N THR A 162 -2.60 -13.44 -14.04
CA THR A 162 -3.12 -12.25 -14.72
C THR A 162 -3.65 -11.23 -13.71
N ALA A 163 -4.36 -11.67 -12.67
CA ALA A 163 -4.87 -10.79 -11.62
C ALA A 163 -3.73 -10.12 -10.83
N ILE A 164 -2.69 -10.87 -10.47
CA ILE A 164 -1.47 -10.32 -9.83
C ILE A 164 -0.78 -9.31 -10.74
N ARG A 165 -0.66 -9.62 -12.05
CA ARG A 165 -0.03 -8.72 -13.01
C ARG A 165 -0.77 -7.39 -13.13
N LEU A 166 -2.11 -7.42 -13.17
CA LEU A 166 -2.93 -6.20 -13.20
C LEU A 166 -2.73 -5.35 -11.94
N LEU A 167 -2.82 -5.97 -10.76
CA LEU A 167 -2.58 -5.28 -9.48
C LEU A 167 -1.18 -4.69 -9.40
N HIS A 168 -0.16 -5.44 -9.83
CA HIS A 168 1.22 -4.98 -9.83
C HIS A 168 1.44 -3.81 -10.78
N GLY A 169 0.95 -3.89 -12.02
CA GLY A 169 1.07 -2.79 -12.98
C GLY A 169 0.39 -1.51 -12.51
N ALA A 170 -0.73 -1.63 -11.80
CA ALA A 170 -1.40 -0.48 -11.19
C ALA A 170 -0.64 0.08 -9.99
N LEU A 171 -0.05 -0.78 -9.14
CA LEU A 171 0.82 -0.35 -8.04
C LEU A 171 2.08 0.37 -8.54
N GLU A 172 2.64 -0.02 -9.68
CA GLU A 172 3.79 0.67 -10.27
C GLU A 172 3.41 2.05 -10.82
N LYS A 173 2.23 2.17 -11.45
CA LYS A 173 1.79 3.41 -12.10
C LYS A 173 1.14 4.40 -11.14
N TRP A 174 0.29 3.93 -10.23
CA TRP A 174 -0.49 4.75 -9.28
C TRP A 174 -0.41 4.16 -7.85
N PRO A 175 0.80 4.11 -7.25
CA PRO A 175 1.02 3.46 -5.96
C PRO A 175 0.19 4.06 -4.82
N ASP A 176 -0.05 5.38 -4.81
CA ASP A 176 -0.85 6.05 -3.78
C ASP A 176 -2.33 5.65 -3.84
N VAL A 177 -2.94 5.66 -5.01
CA VAL A 177 -4.35 5.29 -5.20
C VAL A 177 -4.56 3.81 -4.90
N VAL A 178 -3.72 2.93 -5.44
CA VAL A 178 -3.89 1.48 -5.22
C VAL A 178 -3.57 1.09 -3.78
N LEU A 179 -2.60 1.72 -3.13
CA LEU A 179 -2.34 1.49 -1.70
C LEU A 179 -3.53 1.91 -0.83
N LEU A 180 -4.15 3.08 -1.10
CA LEU A 180 -5.39 3.47 -0.43
C LEU A 180 -6.50 2.44 -0.66
N ALA A 181 -6.70 2.00 -1.91
CA ALA A 181 -7.68 0.97 -2.25
C ALA A 181 -7.43 -0.33 -1.47
N LEU A 182 -6.18 -0.78 -1.39
CA LEU A 182 -5.78 -1.97 -0.62
C LEU A 182 -6.12 -1.85 0.86
N PHE A 183 -6.15 -0.66 1.47
CA PHE A 183 -6.59 -0.49 2.87
C PHE A 183 -8.11 -0.34 3.01
N GLN A 184 -8.80 0.13 1.97
CA GLN A 184 -10.26 0.31 1.95
C GLN A 184 -11.05 -0.97 1.64
N VAL A 185 -10.40 -2.04 1.18
CA VAL A 185 -11.06 -3.36 1.06
C VAL A 185 -11.51 -3.86 2.45
N PRO A 186 -12.76 -4.33 2.63
CA PRO A 186 -13.24 -4.84 3.91
C PRO A 186 -12.42 -6.03 4.44
N PRO A 187 -12.52 -6.36 5.73
CA PRO A 187 -11.97 -7.59 6.25
C PRO A 187 -12.62 -8.83 5.59
N PRO A 188 -11.91 -9.98 5.55
CA PRO A 188 -10.64 -10.25 6.21
C PRO A 188 -9.40 -9.73 5.46
N MET A 189 -8.32 -9.49 6.21
CA MET A 189 -6.99 -9.27 5.64
C MET A 189 -6.42 -10.60 5.14
N THR A 190 -6.35 -10.81 3.83
CA THR A 190 -5.77 -12.03 3.24
C THR A 190 -4.24 -11.96 3.20
N GLU A 191 -3.57 -13.11 3.20
CA GLU A 191 -2.10 -13.17 3.11
C GLU A 191 -1.58 -12.49 1.84
N LEU A 192 -2.29 -12.63 0.72
CA LEU A 192 -1.88 -12.01 -0.55
C LEU A 192 -2.00 -10.48 -0.49
N ARG A 193 -3.10 -9.97 0.06
CA ARG A 193 -3.30 -8.53 0.30
C ARG A 193 -2.20 -7.98 1.20
N GLN A 194 -1.89 -8.69 2.29
CA GLN A 194 -0.80 -8.33 3.20
C GLN A 194 0.56 -8.31 2.47
N LYS A 195 0.87 -9.31 1.64
CA LYS A 195 2.11 -9.34 0.84
C LYS A 195 2.23 -8.14 -0.11
N PHE A 196 1.14 -7.76 -0.80
CA PHE A 196 1.15 -6.56 -1.64
C PHE A 196 1.45 -5.29 -0.83
N ILE A 197 0.80 -5.14 0.34
CA ILE A 197 1.03 -4.00 1.24
C ILE A 197 2.49 -3.99 1.73
N GLU A 198 3.00 -5.11 2.24
CA GLU A 198 4.38 -5.23 2.76
C GLU A 198 5.44 -5.00 1.68
N MET A 199 5.14 -5.33 0.42
CA MET A 199 5.99 -5.06 -0.73
C MET A 199 6.07 -3.56 -1.04
N VAL A 200 4.92 -2.87 -1.15
CA VAL A 200 4.86 -1.48 -1.62
C VAL A 200 5.13 -0.46 -0.51
N LEU A 201 4.65 -0.71 0.70
CA LEU A 201 4.62 0.26 1.80
C LEU A 201 6.01 0.79 2.17
N PRO A 202 7.07 -0.05 2.32
CA PRO A 202 8.41 0.45 2.62
C PRO A 202 8.98 1.35 1.52
N VAL A 203 8.72 1.07 0.25
CA VAL A 203 9.22 1.86 -0.89
C VAL A 203 8.45 3.18 -1.01
N PHE A 204 7.14 3.13 -0.78
CA PHE A 204 6.24 4.27 -0.81
C PHE A 204 6.62 5.35 0.22
N ILE A 205 6.97 4.94 1.45
CA ILE A 205 7.42 5.81 2.55
C ILE A 205 8.62 6.71 2.14
N ILE A 206 9.52 6.19 1.32
CA ILE A 206 10.79 6.84 0.98
C ILE A 206 10.60 7.92 -0.07
N HIS A 207 9.96 7.53 -1.17
CA HIS A 207 10.10 8.24 -2.44
C HIS A 207 8.84 9.01 -2.80
N HIS A 208 7.68 8.65 -2.23
CA HIS A 208 6.43 9.20 -2.70
C HIS A 208 6.11 10.57 -2.08
N THR A 209 5.75 11.52 -2.92
CA THR A 209 5.39 12.89 -2.50
C THR A 209 4.13 12.91 -1.63
N ASN A 210 3.17 12.02 -1.91
CA ASN A 210 1.95 11.84 -1.13
C ASN A 210 2.10 10.94 0.11
N ALA A 211 3.30 10.50 0.48
CA ALA A 211 3.49 9.50 1.54
C ALA A 211 2.79 9.86 2.86
N VAL A 212 2.96 11.09 3.34
CA VAL A 212 2.33 11.55 4.59
C VAL A 212 0.80 11.55 4.48
N SER A 213 0.25 12.10 3.40
CA SER A 213 -1.20 12.18 3.19
C SER A 213 -1.86 10.80 3.17
N VAL A 214 -1.29 9.87 2.39
CA VAL A 214 -1.80 8.50 2.28
C VAL A 214 -1.68 7.75 3.61
N LEU A 215 -0.52 7.83 4.27
CA LEU A 215 -0.34 7.16 5.55
C LEU A 215 -1.24 7.73 6.64
N ASN A 216 -1.51 9.05 6.66
CA ASN A 216 -2.49 9.63 7.58
C ASN A 216 -3.91 9.14 7.28
N ALA A 217 -4.31 9.04 6.02
CA ALA A 217 -5.62 8.52 5.66
C ALA A 217 -5.77 7.04 6.07
N ILE A 218 -4.72 6.23 5.88
CA ILE A 218 -4.67 4.83 6.29
C ILE A 218 -4.69 4.71 7.82
N TRP A 219 -3.86 5.50 8.52
CA TRP A 219 -3.73 5.51 9.99
C TRP A 219 -5.07 5.79 10.69
N ASN A 220 -5.92 6.62 10.07
CA ASN A 220 -7.23 6.98 10.59
C ASN A 220 -8.38 6.17 9.97
N SER A 221 -8.09 5.16 9.14
CA SER A 221 -9.13 4.34 8.53
C SER A 221 -9.76 3.39 9.55
N GLU A 222 -11.09 3.30 9.53
CA GLU A 222 -11.88 2.40 10.39
C GLU A 222 -12.21 1.07 9.71
N VAL A 223 -11.76 0.87 8.46
CA VAL A 223 -12.08 -0.35 7.67
C VAL A 223 -11.42 -1.60 8.25
N LEU A 224 -10.19 -1.46 8.73
CA LEU A 224 -9.42 -2.54 9.36
C LEU A 224 -9.18 -2.23 10.84
N PRO A 225 -8.91 -3.25 11.68
CA PRO A 225 -8.56 -3.01 13.07
C PRO A 225 -7.33 -2.09 13.19
N ARG A 226 -7.46 -1.02 13.98
CA ARG A 226 -6.41 -0.02 14.21
C ARG A 226 -5.05 -0.64 14.52
N ALA A 227 -5.01 -1.61 15.43
CA ALA A 227 -3.78 -2.30 15.81
C ALA A 227 -3.10 -2.99 14.61
N THR A 228 -3.87 -3.61 13.71
CA THR A 228 -3.34 -4.24 12.50
C THR A 228 -2.72 -3.21 11.57
N VAL A 229 -3.44 -2.12 11.29
CA VAL A 229 -2.96 -1.05 10.39
C VAL A 229 -1.70 -0.38 10.93
N HIS A 230 -1.72 0.00 12.20
CA HIS A 230 -0.60 0.68 12.85
C HIS A 230 0.64 -0.21 12.90
N ASN A 231 0.47 -1.50 13.23
CA ASN A 231 1.57 -2.46 13.21
C ASN A 231 2.15 -2.65 11.81
N MET A 232 1.33 -2.66 10.75
CA MET A 232 1.84 -2.75 9.36
C MET A 232 2.71 -1.54 9.00
N ILE A 233 2.27 -0.33 9.36
CA ILE A 233 3.04 0.91 9.10
C ILE A 233 4.34 0.93 9.91
N ILE A 234 4.29 0.60 11.20
CA ILE A 234 5.48 0.55 12.07
C ILE A 234 6.46 -0.52 11.56
N ASN A 235 5.97 -1.70 11.20
CA ASN A 235 6.81 -2.75 10.62
C ASN A 235 7.45 -2.31 9.30
N ALA A 236 6.72 -1.57 8.46
CA ALA A 236 7.30 -1.02 7.23
C ALA A 236 8.43 -0.01 7.52
N PHE A 237 8.30 0.84 8.55
CA PHE A 237 9.41 1.70 8.99
C PHE A 237 10.63 0.89 9.44
N LEU A 238 10.41 -0.18 10.21
CA LEU A 238 11.49 -1.05 10.69
C LEU A 238 12.18 -1.80 9.54
N THR A 239 11.41 -2.40 8.63
CA THR A 239 11.94 -3.06 7.42
C THR A 239 12.69 -2.09 6.52
N PHE A 240 12.25 -0.84 6.46
CA PHE A 240 12.95 0.18 5.68
C PHE A 240 14.28 0.59 6.30
N HIS A 241 14.31 0.80 7.63
CA HIS A 241 15.54 1.13 8.35
C HIS A 241 16.55 -0.03 8.34
N SER A 242 16.09 -1.28 8.52
CA SER A 242 16.98 -2.45 8.60
C SER A 242 17.78 -2.72 7.31
N LYS A 243 17.29 -2.26 6.15
CA LYS A 243 18.01 -2.36 4.87
C LYS A 243 19.26 -1.48 4.79
N ALA A 244 19.30 -0.38 5.53
CA ALA A 244 20.46 0.52 5.57
C ALA A 244 20.49 1.27 6.93
N PRO A 245 20.95 0.62 8.02
CA PRO A 245 20.86 1.18 9.37
C PRO A 245 21.64 2.49 9.55
N ASP A 246 22.67 2.71 8.74
CA ASP A 246 23.54 3.90 8.84
C ASP A 246 23.05 5.11 8.03
N ASP A 247 21.98 4.93 7.26
CA ASP A 247 21.41 5.97 6.42
C ASP A 247 20.53 6.93 7.23
N GLN A 248 21.13 8.05 7.63
CA GLN A 248 20.47 9.09 8.42
C GLN A 248 19.31 9.77 7.68
N GLN A 249 19.32 9.79 6.34
CA GLN A 249 18.21 10.37 5.57
C GLN A 249 16.95 9.52 5.70
N ARG A 250 17.10 8.18 5.74
CA ARG A 250 15.98 7.27 5.99
C ARG A 250 15.39 7.48 7.36
N LEU A 251 16.23 7.53 8.38
CA LEU A 251 15.81 7.73 9.77
C LEU A 251 15.06 9.06 9.92
N ALA A 252 15.60 10.14 9.35
CA ALA A 252 14.97 11.46 9.32
C ALA A 252 13.62 11.44 8.60
N ARG A 253 13.52 10.75 7.47
CA ARG A 253 12.26 10.61 6.72
C ARG A 253 11.20 9.87 7.51
N ILE A 254 11.55 8.75 8.14
CA ILE A 254 10.63 8.00 9.02
C ILE A 254 10.13 8.90 10.14
N LEU A 255 11.04 9.65 10.76
CA LEU A 255 10.70 10.50 11.91
C LEU A 255 9.73 11.62 11.52
N ASP A 256 9.96 12.28 10.39
CA ASP A 256 9.07 13.33 9.90
C ASP A 256 7.68 12.79 9.63
N ILE A 257 7.58 11.66 8.92
CA ILE A 257 6.29 11.00 8.66
C ILE A 257 5.61 10.64 9.98
N ALA A 258 6.29 9.92 10.88
CA ALA A 258 5.71 9.48 12.15
C ALA A 258 5.23 10.64 13.03
N ASN A 259 5.93 11.78 13.00
CA ASN A 259 5.51 13.00 13.69
C ASN A 259 4.24 13.61 13.06
N GLU A 260 4.11 13.55 11.74
CA GLU A 260 2.93 14.01 11.00
C GLU A 260 1.74 13.05 11.08
N LEU A 261 1.94 11.79 11.49
CA LEU A 261 0.85 10.83 11.72
C LEU A 261 0.06 11.18 12.99
N LYS A 262 -1.19 11.63 12.81
CA LYS A 262 -2.10 11.98 13.91
C LYS A 262 -3.29 11.01 13.95
N PRO A 263 -3.77 10.62 15.14
CA PRO A 263 -3.23 10.92 16.47
C PRO A 263 -2.09 9.97 16.85
N GLY A 264 -1.06 10.50 17.52
CA GLY A 264 -0.11 9.69 18.30
C GLY A 264 0.90 8.84 17.52
N GLY A 265 1.12 9.06 16.22
CA GLY A 265 2.02 8.22 15.41
C GLY A 265 3.44 8.12 15.98
N LEU A 266 4.03 9.24 16.39
CA LEU A 266 5.34 9.27 17.02
C LEU A 266 5.37 8.52 18.37
N ALA A 267 4.31 8.65 19.18
CA ALA A 267 4.21 7.96 20.46
C ALA A 267 4.11 6.44 20.27
N GLU A 268 3.30 5.99 19.32
CA GLU A 268 3.17 4.57 18.98
C GLU A 268 4.46 3.98 18.41
N LEU A 269 5.18 4.74 17.59
CA LEU A 269 6.49 4.34 17.08
C LEU A 269 7.49 4.07 18.22
N PHE A 270 7.52 4.92 19.25
CA PHE A 270 8.37 4.74 20.43
C PHE A 270 7.96 3.59 21.35
N SER A 271 6.76 3.05 21.17
CA SER A 271 6.27 1.87 21.90
C SER A 271 6.61 0.55 21.21
N CYS A 272 7.28 0.58 20.05
CA CYS A 272 7.69 -0.65 19.37
C CYS A 272 8.82 -1.36 20.13
N PRO A 273 8.92 -2.71 20.04
CA PRO A 273 9.87 -3.49 20.85
C PRO A 273 11.33 -3.38 20.39
N HIS A 274 11.63 -2.63 19.34
CA HIS A 274 12.97 -2.53 18.75
C HIS A 274 13.80 -1.43 19.41
N VAL A 275 14.38 -1.75 20.58
CA VAL A 275 15.16 -0.82 21.41
C VAL A 275 16.23 -0.02 20.63
N PRO A 276 17.09 -0.63 19.78
CA PRO A 276 18.08 0.14 19.03
C PRO A 276 17.46 1.21 18.12
N PHE A 277 16.37 0.86 17.45
CA PHE A 277 15.68 1.76 16.54
C PHE A 277 15.02 2.92 17.30
N ILE A 278 14.28 2.65 18.38
CA ILE A 278 13.61 3.71 19.15
C ILE A 278 14.60 4.67 19.82
N VAL A 279 15.80 4.20 20.22
CA VAL A 279 16.86 5.07 20.76
C VAL A 279 17.40 5.99 19.69
N GLU A 280 17.72 5.48 18.49
CA GLU A 280 18.16 6.32 17.37
C GLU A 280 17.09 7.35 16.97
N MET A 281 15.83 6.93 16.93
CA MET A 281 14.69 7.83 16.69
C MET A 281 14.55 8.87 17.79
N GLY A 282 14.77 8.51 19.06
CA GLY A 282 14.67 9.42 20.19
C GLY A 282 15.73 10.52 20.17
N LEU A 283 16.97 10.15 19.82
CA LEU A 283 18.07 11.10 19.62
C LEU A 283 17.77 12.07 18.48
N LEU A 284 17.25 11.56 17.36
CA LEU A 284 16.92 12.40 16.21
C LEU A 284 15.71 13.31 16.49
N ALA A 285 14.70 12.79 17.20
CA ALA A 285 13.53 13.55 17.64
C ALA A 285 13.92 14.70 18.58
N SER A 286 14.86 14.46 19.51
CA SER A 286 15.42 15.50 20.35
C SER A 286 16.14 16.57 19.54
N LYS A 287 16.90 16.19 18.50
CA LYS A 287 17.59 17.16 17.62
C LYS A 287 16.62 18.04 16.82
N ARG A 288 15.37 17.59 16.64
CA ARG A 288 14.30 18.31 15.94
C ARG A 288 13.26 18.94 16.87
N ASP A 289 13.54 18.98 18.17
CA ASP A 289 12.62 19.49 19.20
C ASP A 289 11.25 18.80 19.24
N TYR A 290 11.15 17.56 18.75
CA TYR A 290 9.91 16.77 18.79
C TYR A 290 9.68 16.14 20.18
N LEU A 291 10.74 15.99 20.98
CA LEU A 291 10.65 15.51 22.37
C LEU A 291 11.76 16.07 23.24
N LYS A 292 11.57 15.97 24.56
CA LYS A 292 12.59 16.26 25.57
C LYS A 292 13.33 14.98 25.95
N LEU A 293 14.60 14.88 25.55
CA LEU A 293 15.38 13.63 25.64
C LEU A 293 15.59 13.16 27.08
N ASP A 294 15.86 14.10 27.99
CA ASP A 294 16.04 13.86 29.41
C ASP A 294 14.82 13.15 30.01
N LYS A 295 13.63 13.72 29.82
CA LYS A 295 12.38 13.14 30.30
C LYS A 295 12.09 11.80 29.60
N TRP A 296 12.27 11.74 28.28
CA TRP A 296 11.99 10.53 27.51
C TRP A 296 12.87 9.35 27.92
N LEU A 297 14.16 9.57 28.20
CA LEU A 297 15.07 8.53 28.69
C LEU A 297 14.64 7.98 30.05
N GLU A 298 14.24 8.86 30.97
CA GLU A 298 13.73 8.44 32.29
C GLU A 298 12.43 7.63 32.17
N ASP A 299 11.48 8.12 31.37
CA ASP A 299 10.21 7.43 31.10
C ASP A 299 10.47 6.03 30.47
N LYS A 300 11.35 5.96 29.45
CA LYS A 300 11.70 4.69 28.80
C LYS A 300 12.55 3.77 29.66
N PHE A 301 13.35 4.29 30.58
CA PHE A 301 14.10 3.46 31.51
C PHE A 301 13.18 2.75 32.50
N ALA A 302 12.12 3.41 32.96
CA ALA A 302 11.11 2.79 33.80
C ALA A 302 10.39 1.63 33.09
N GLU A 303 10.22 1.72 31.76
CA GLU A 303 9.60 0.68 30.94
C GLU A 303 10.56 -0.47 30.56
N LEU A 304 11.77 -0.14 30.13
CA LEU A 304 12.69 -1.08 29.46
C LEU A 304 13.86 -1.54 30.33
N GLY A 305 14.30 -0.74 31.31
CA GLY A 305 15.43 -1.05 32.18
C GLY A 305 16.77 -1.18 31.45
N ASP A 306 17.53 -2.22 31.79
CA ASP A 306 18.90 -2.46 31.30
C ASP A 306 19.06 -2.48 29.76
N PRO A 307 18.16 -3.10 28.96
CA PRO A 307 18.19 -3.02 27.50
C PRO A 307 18.35 -1.61 26.93
N LEU A 308 17.70 -0.60 27.55
CA LEU A 308 17.83 0.79 27.13
C LEU A 308 19.25 1.29 27.39
N VAL A 309 19.79 1.03 28.59
CA VAL A 309 21.12 1.48 28.99
C VAL A 309 22.20 0.87 28.11
N ASP A 310 22.13 -0.43 27.84
CA ASP A 310 23.07 -1.11 26.95
C ASP A 310 23.09 -0.47 25.56
N ASN A 311 21.92 -0.07 25.05
CA ASN A 311 21.83 0.58 23.75
C ASN A 311 22.37 2.02 23.76
N VAL A 312 22.03 2.81 24.78
CA VAL A 312 22.58 4.16 24.99
C VAL A 312 24.11 4.11 25.07
N LEU A 313 24.66 3.15 25.80
CA LEU A 313 26.11 2.90 25.87
C LEU A 313 26.68 2.55 24.49
N ALA A 314 26.06 1.62 23.77
CA ALA A 314 26.52 1.23 22.43
C ALA A 314 26.52 2.42 21.45
N GLN A 315 25.50 3.28 21.50
CA GLN A 315 25.42 4.48 20.67
C GLN A 315 26.54 5.49 21.01
N LEU A 316 26.79 5.74 22.30
CA LEU A 316 27.91 6.61 22.70
C LEU A 316 29.26 6.04 22.25
N GLN A 317 29.49 4.74 22.44
CA GLN A 317 30.73 4.08 22.01
C GLN A 317 30.90 4.19 20.48
N ARG A 318 29.85 3.88 19.71
CA ARG A 318 29.88 3.90 18.25
C ARG A 318 30.25 5.28 17.70
N ARG A 319 29.70 6.35 18.28
CA ARG A 319 29.86 7.72 17.78
C ARG A 319 31.11 8.42 18.31
N LEU A 320 31.70 7.95 19.42
CA LEU A 320 32.97 8.44 19.97
C LEU A 320 34.20 7.79 19.32
N PHE A 321 34.11 6.51 18.94
CA PHE A 321 35.28 5.73 18.52
C PHE A 321 35.41 5.52 17.00
N VAL A 322 34.42 5.98 16.21
CA VAL A 322 34.48 5.94 14.74
C VAL A 322 34.61 7.37 14.21
N PRO A 323 35.77 7.76 13.65
CA PRO A 323 35.97 9.09 13.09
C PRO A 323 35.32 9.17 11.71
N ALA A 324 34.02 9.47 11.67
CA ALA A 324 33.33 9.90 10.46
C ALA A 324 32.63 11.24 10.73
N THR A 325 33.05 12.27 10.00
CA THR A 325 32.73 13.71 10.13
C THR A 325 31.23 14.08 10.03
N SER A 326 30.34 13.12 9.87
CA SER A 326 28.88 13.31 9.71
C SER A 326 28.04 12.68 10.83
N GLN A 327 28.67 12.06 11.84
CA GLN A 327 27.98 11.28 12.89
C GLN A 327 28.28 11.77 14.32
N SER A 328 28.75 13.00 14.53
CA SER A 328 28.96 13.51 15.88
C SER A 328 27.63 13.82 16.58
N LEU A 329 27.48 13.33 17.82
CA LEU A 329 26.41 13.78 18.71
C LEU A 329 26.63 15.26 19.05
N SER A 330 25.54 16.02 19.21
CA SER A 330 25.69 17.38 19.73
C SER A 330 26.26 17.32 21.17
N PRO A 331 27.05 18.33 21.59
CA PRO A 331 27.59 18.35 22.96
C PRO A 331 26.49 18.27 24.03
N GLU A 332 25.32 18.85 23.75
CA GLU A 332 24.16 18.81 24.63
C GLU A 332 23.56 17.41 24.73
N THR A 333 23.28 16.76 23.60
CA THR A 333 22.79 15.37 23.55
C THR A 333 23.75 14.43 24.27
N PHE A 334 25.05 14.58 24.05
CA PHE A 334 26.08 13.80 24.73
C PHE A 334 26.04 14.01 26.25
N SER A 335 25.92 15.25 26.71
CA SER A 335 25.85 15.59 28.13
C SER A 335 24.60 15.00 28.79
N ILE A 336 23.44 15.05 28.13
CA ILE A 336 22.19 14.44 28.62
C ILE A 336 22.35 12.92 28.76
N MET A 337 22.85 12.22 27.74
CA MET A 337 23.05 10.76 27.79
C MET A 337 24.06 10.36 28.88
N MET A 338 25.18 11.09 29.02
CA MET A 338 26.16 10.84 30.07
C MET A 338 25.61 11.08 31.48
N THR A 339 24.77 12.11 31.63
CA THR A 339 24.11 12.43 32.91
C THR A 339 23.11 11.35 33.28
N PHE A 340 22.28 10.92 32.32
CA PHE A 340 21.36 9.79 32.48
C PHE A 340 22.09 8.51 32.94
N LEU A 341 23.16 8.12 32.25
CA LEU A 341 23.94 6.93 32.62
C LEU A 341 24.57 7.04 34.02
N ARG A 342 25.06 8.23 34.38
CA ARG A 342 25.64 8.47 35.71
C ARG A 342 24.59 8.32 36.81
N ASN A 343 23.39 8.87 36.61
CA ASN A 343 22.30 8.84 37.58
C ASN A 343 21.81 7.41 37.84
N HIS A 344 21.83 6.55 36.81
CA HIS A 344 21.40 5.15 36.93
C HIS A 344 22.55 4.16 37.18
N SER A 345 23.80 4.64 37.25
CA SER A 345 25.00 3.81 37.40
C SER A 345 24.95 2.80 38.55
N THR A 346 24.25 3.11 39.65
CA THR A 346 24.09 2.23 40.80
C THR A 346 23.11 1.08 40.54
N LYS A 347 22.10 1.31 39.70
CA LYS A 347 21.02 0.37 39.34
C LYS A 347 21.38 -0.55 38.17
N LEU A 348 22.45 -0.26 37.45
CA LEU A 348 22.90 -1.05 36.30
C LEU A 348 23.33 -2.47 36.69
N SER A 349 23.11 -3.41 35.77
CA SER A 349 23.74 -4.74 35.82
C SER A 349 25.27 -4.66 35.86
N PRO A 350 25.97 -5.68 36.40
CA PRO A 350 27.43 -5.71 36.44
C PRO A 350 28.10 -5.51 35.08
N LEU A 351 27.50 -6.06 34.02
CA LEU A 351 28.00 -5.94 32.65
C LEU A 351 27.86 -4.50 32.11
N ALA A 352 26.71 -3.86 32.30
CA ALA A 352 26.49 -2.48 31.91
C ALA A 352 27.39 -1.52 32.69
N LYS A 353 27.62 -1.77 33.98
CA LYS A 353 28.60 -1.03 34.81
C LYS A 353 30.01 -1.10 34.23
N GLN A 354 30.45 -2.30 33.85
CA GLN A 354 31.78 -2.49 33.25
C GLN A 354 31.91 -1.71 31.94
N LYS A 355 30.92 -1.78 31.05
CA LYS A 355 30.90 -1.01 29.80
C LYS A 355 30.94 0.50 30.03
N PHE A 356 30.21 0.99 31.03
CA PHE A 356 30.21 2.40 31.41
C PHE A 356 31.57 2.86 31.94
N ILE A 357 32.22 2.06 32.80
CA ILE A 357 33.57 2.35 33.32
C ILE A 357 34.55 2.49 32.16
N VAL A 358 34.60 1.50 31.25
CA VAL A 358 35.47 1.51 30.07
C VAL A 358 35.23 2.76 29.20
N LEU A 359 33.97 3.15 29.00
CA LEU A 359 33.63 4.37 28.27
C LEU A 359 34.20 5.61 28.97
N THR A 360 34.02 5.73 30.29
CA THR A 360 34.53 6.87 31.06
C THR A 360 36.05 6.94 31.12
N GLU A 361 36.75 5.81 31.14
CA GLU A 361 38.22 5.74 31.08
C GLU A 361 38.73 6.24 29.73
N LYS A 362 38.17 5.73 28.63
CA LYS A 362 38.53 6.20 27.28
C LYS A 362 38.24 7.69 27.07
N LEU A 363 37.15 8.22 27.62
CA LEU A 363 36.86 9.65 27.56
C LEU A 363 37.93 10.49 28.27
N LYS A 364 38.46 10.02 29.40
CA LYS A 364 39.58 10.69 30.10
C LYS A 364 40.86 10.64 29.26
N GLU A 365 41.15 9.52 28.60
CA GLU A 365 42.31 9.40 27.71
C GLU A 365 42.24 10.38 26.53
N ILE A 366 41.07 10.49 25.87
CA ILE A 366 40.85 11.42 24.75
C ILE A 366 41.02 12.88 25.23
N GLN A 367 40.48 13.23 26.40
CA GLN A 367 40.64 14.56 26.97
C GLN A 367 42.12 14.88 27.30
N GLN A 368 42.87 13.91 27.84
CA GLN A 368 44.29 14.08 28.12
C GLN A 368 45.14 14.25 26.84
N GLN A 369 44.81 13.54 25.76
CA GLN A 369 45.49 13.67 24.47
C GLN A 369 45.22 15.02 23.79
N GLN A 370 44.00 15.56 23.89
CA GLN A 370 43.69 16.89 23.35
C GLN A 370 44.38 18.03 24.12
N VAL A 371 44.50 17.92 25.45
CA VAL A 371 45.20 18.92 26.28
C VAL A 371 46.73 18.87 26.06
N GLY A 372 47.28 17.71 25.71
CA GLY A 372 48.70 17.56 25.35
C GLY A 372 49.08 18.18 24.00
N SER A 373 48.14 18.28 23.05
CA SER A 373 48.41 18.78 21.68
C SER A 373 48.39 20.32 21.56
N VAL A 374 47.96 21.06 22.59
CA VAL A 374 47.94 22.55 22.62
C VAL A 374 49.19 23.14 23.29
N ARG A 375 50.12 22.28 23.74
CA ARG A 375 51.43 22.69 24.25
C ARG A 375 52.53 22.38 23.23
N PHE A 376 52.53 23.07 22.09
CA PHE A 376 53.72 23.26 21.27
C PHE A 376 53.69 24.65 20.63
#